data_AF-A0A969VXL4-F1
#
_entry.id   AF-A0A969VXL4-F1
#
_cell.length_a   1.000
_cell.length_b   1.000
_cell.length_c   1.000
_cell.angle_alpha   90.00
_cell.angle_beta   90.00
_cell.angle_gamma   90.00
#
_symmetry.space_group_name_H-M   'P 1'
#
loop_
_entity.id
_entity.type
_entity.pdbx_description
1 polymer ?
#
loop_
_entity_poly.entity_id
_entity_poly.type
_entity_poly.pdbx_seq_one_letter_code
_entity_poly.pdbx_strand_id
1 'polypeptide(L)'
;ITQAIAVALDAPAVLSCFSRLLIDPNRGPDDPTLIMRLSDGAVVPGNRHLDQAERDKRFRLYYEPYHRTIDGVIDRCLAVGVPPALLSIHSFTESWKGAPRPWHVGVLWDKDARLAKPLLSHFEAEGTLIVGDNEPYSGALEGDCMWQHGTMRGLAHAIIEVRQDLIRDETGQNAWAGRIIGIVENCARVPICISTSFSAGPVPHWQCLARNPEERP
;
A
#
# COMPACT_ATOMS: atom_id res chain seq x y z
N ILE A 1 9.49 9.57 -6.50
CA ILE A 1 10.10 8.24 -6.30
C ILE A 1 9.35 7.11 -7.02
N THR A 2 8.06 6.88 -6.78
CA THR A 2 7.29 5.76 -7.36
C THR A 2 7.37 5.70 -8.89
N GLN A 3 7.26 6.84 -9.57
CA GLN A 3 7.37 6.91 -11.04
C GLN A 3 8.75 6.45 -11.54
N ALA A 4 9.84 6.85 -10.87
CA ALA A 4 11.19 6.44 -11.25
C ALA A 4 11.39 4.92 -11.05
N ILE A 5 10.87 4.37 -9.95
CA ILE A 5 10.88 2.93 -9.68
C ILE A 5 10.12 2.17 -10.77
N ALA A 6 8.91 2.63 -11.10
CA ALA A 6 8.05 2.00 -12.11
C ALA A 6 8.71 1.96 -13.50
N VAL A 7 9.32 3.07 -13.93
CA VAL A 7 10.06 3.15 -15.20
C VAL A 7 11.26 2.21 -15.20
N ALA A 8 12.05 2.18 -14.13
CA ALA A 8 13.26 1.37 -14.08
C ALA A 8 12.99 -0.13 -14.05
N LEU A 9 11.91 -0.55 -13.37
CA LEU A 9 11.55 -1.97 -13.23
C LEU A 9 10.59 -2.45 -14.33
N ASP A 10 10.25 -1.61 -15.31
CA ASP A 10 9.21 -1.88 -16.31
C ASP A 10 7.89 -2.39 -15.68
N ALA A 11 7.49 -1.75 -14.57
CA ALA A 11 6.38 -2.18 -13.75
C ALA A 11 5.22 -1.17 -13.80
N PRO A 12 3.96 -1.62 -13.77
CA PRO A 12 2.82 -0.73 -13.69
C PRO A 12 2.78 0.00 -12.34
N ALA A 13 2.47 1.30 -12.36
CA ALA A 13 2.20 2.09 -11.15
C ALA A 13 0.77 2.61 -11.14
N VAL A 14 0.04 2.33 -10.06
CA VAL A 14 -1.30 2.88 -9.82
C VAL A 14 -1.21 3.97 -8.76
N LEU A 15 -1.47 5.21 -9.15
CA LEU A 15 -1.42 6.39 -8.29
C LEU A 15 -2.85 6.91 -8.08
N SER A 16 -3.20 7.26 -6.83
CA SER A 16 -4.55 7.76 -6.52
C SER A 16 -4.84 9.10 -7.21
N CYS A 17 -3.84 9.97 -7.38
CA CYS A 17 -3.99 11.30 -8.00
C CYS A 17 -5.03 12.22 -7.32
N PHE A 18 -5.46 11.89 -6.10
CA PHE A 18 -6.27 12.72 -5.22
C PHE A 18 -5.72 12.67 -3.79
N SER A 19 -6.03 13.70 -3.00
CA SER A 19 -5.59 13.76 -1.60
C SER A 19 -6.30 12.71 -0.75
N ARG A 20 -5.57 12.04 0.15
CA ARG A 20 -6.16 11.14 1.15
C ARG A 20 -7.18 11.81 2.08
N LEU A 21 -7.14 13.15 2.21
CA LEU A 21 -8.16 13.89 2.95
C LEU A 21 -9.52 13.95 2.23
N LEU A 22 -9.54 13.73 0.92
CA LEU A 22 -10.79 13.59 0.16
C LEU A 22 -11.47 12.27 0.54
N ILE A 23 -10.73 11.18 0.37
CA ILE A 23 -11.05 9.83 0.81
C ILE A 23 -9.72 9.05 0.80
N ASP A 24 -9.42 8.29 1.84
CA ASP A 24 -8.13 7.60 1.97
C ASP A 24 -8.21 6.21 1.31
N PRO A 25 -7.52 5.97 0.18
CA PRO A 25 -7.59 4.68 -0.50
C PRO A 25 -6.80 3.58 0.23
N ASN A 26 -6.05 3.90 1.29
CA ASN A 26 -5.38 2.91 2.13
C ASN A 26 -6.18 2.56 3.40
N ARG A 27 -7.50 2.80 3.38
CA ARG A 27 -8.43 2.46 4.46
C ARG A 27 -9.50 1.53 3.93
N GLY A 28 -9.99 0.64 4.80
CA GLY A 28 -11.14 -0.20 4.47
C GLY A 28 -12.41 0.64 4.27
N PRO A 29 -13.40 0.15 3.51
CA PRO A 29 -14.66 0.87 3.28
C PRO A 29 -15.40 1.25 4.57
N ASP A 30 -15.28 0.43 5.61
CA ASP A 30 -15.94 0.62 6.91
C ASP A 30 -15.03 1.29 7.95
N ASP A 31 -13.80 1.66 7.58
CA ASP A 31 -12.87 2.31 8.49
C ASP A 31 -13.37 3.73 8.84
N PRO A 32 -13.46 4.10 10.13
CA PRO A 32 -13.97 5.40 10.55
C PRO A 32 -13.10 6.58 10.11
N THR A 33 -11.87 6.31 9.67
CA THR A 33 -10.90 7.28 9.15
C THR A 33 -10.83 7.33 7.63
N LEU A 34 -11.65 6.53 6.92
CA LEU A 34 -11.76 6.55 5.44
C LEU A 34 -11.95 7.97 4.90
N ILE A 35 -12.77 8.79 5.57
CA ILE A 35 -12.87 10.23 5.32
C ILE A 35 -12.55 10.96 6.62
N MET A 36 -11.27 11.26 6.82
CA MET A 36 -10.75 11.83 8.06
C MET A 36 -11.39 13.19 8.38
N ARG A 37 -12.07 13.30 9.53
CA ARG A 37 -12.64 14.58 10.00
C ARG A 37 -11.65 15.41 10.83
N LEU A 38 -10.68 14.77 11.45
CA LEU A 38 -9.67 15.37 12.32
C LEU A 38 -8.28 14.92 11.89
N SER A 39 -7.42 15.85 11.46
CA SER A 39 -6.04 15.58 11.08
C SER A 39 -5.12 16.48 11.88
N ASP A 40 -4.10 15.91 12.53
CA ASP A 40 -3.08 16.64 13.30
C ASP A 40 -3.65 17.63 14.34
N GLY A 41 -4.77 17.26 14.97
CA GLY A 41 -5.46 18.10 15.95
C GLY A 41 -6.35 19.19 15.37
N ALA A 42 -6.44 19.32 14.05
CA ALA A 42 -7.30 20.27 13.35
C ALA A 42 -8.51 19.58 12.69
N VAL A 43 -9.65 20.27 12.71
CA VAL A 43 -10.83 19.85 11.94
C VAL A 43 -10.58 20.09 10.46
N VAL A 44 -10.84 19.08 9.62
CA VAL A 44 -10.82 19.21 8.17
C VAL A 44 -12.14 19.87 7.74
N PRO A 45 -12.14 21.15 7.30
CA PRO A 45 -13.40 21.91 7.13
C PRO A 45 -14.37 21.23 6.16
N GLY A 46 -13.86 20.68 5.05
CA GLY A 46 -14.66 19.99 4.03
C GLY A 46 -15.20 18.61 4.43
N ASN A 47 -14.80 18.08 5.59
CA ASN A 47 -15.23 16.75 6.07
C ASN A 47 -16.10 16.82 7.34
N ARG A 48 -16.14 17.97 8.02
CA ARG A 48 -16.80 18.13 9.34
C ARG A 48 -18.28 17.71 9.35
N HIS A 49 -19.02 18.13 8.33
CA HIS A 49 -20.48 17.92 8.21
C HIS A 49 -20.83 16.97 7.07
N LEU A 50 -19.89 16.11 6.67
CA LEU A 50 -20.07 15.20 5.56
C LEU A 50 -21.16 14.17 5.87
N ASP A 51 -22.15 14.10 4.99
CA ASP A 51 -23.26 13.17 5.04
C ASP A 51 -22.97 11.89 4.24
N GLN A 52 -23.92 10.95 4.29
CA GLN A 52 -23.79 9.69 3.57
C GLN A 52 -23.75 9.88 2.05
N ALA A 53 -24.51 10.84 1.52
CA ALA A 53 -24.58 11.07 0.07
C ALA A 53 -23.23 11.53 -0.51
N GLU A 54 -22.54 12.45 0.17
CA GLU A 54 -21.20 12.88 -0.23
C GLU A 54 -20.16 11.78 0.01
N ARG A 55 -20.29 10.96 1.08
CA ARG A 55 -19.44 9.76 1.27
C ARG A 55 -19.56 8.83 0.07
N ASP A 56 -20.78 8.47 -0.32
CA ASP A 56 -21.05 7.51 -1.41
C ASP A 56 -20.59 8.06 -2.76
N LYS A 57 -20.76 9.37 -2.98
CA LYS A 57 -20.22 10.06 -4.15
C LYS A 57 -18.70 9.96 -4.21
N ARG A 58 -17.98 10.26 -3.11
CA ARG A 58 -16.51 10.16 -3.09
C ARG A 58 -16.04 8.73 -3.26
N PHE A 59 -16.75 7.78 -2.65
CA PHE A 59 -16.47 6.36 -2.79
C PHE A 59 -16.54 5.92 -4.26
N ARG A 60 -17.66 6.21 -4.93
CA ARG A 60 -17.88 5.86 -6.34
C ARG A 60 -16.94 6.57 -7.32
N LEU A 61 -16.57 7.82 -7.05
CA LEU A 61 -15.78 8.62 -7.99
C LEU A 61 -14.26 8.46 -7.81
N TYR A 62 -13.79 8.10 -6.62
CA TYR A 62 -12.36 8.12 -6.30
C TYR A 62 -11.87 6.78 -5.74
N TYR A 63 -12.51 6.27 -4.69
CA TYR A 63 -12.08 5.04 -4.02
C TYR A 63 -12.24 3.82 -4.92
N GLU A 64 -13.46 3.56 -5.39
CA GLU A 64 -13.77 2.38 -6.18
C GLU A 64 -12.97 2.31 -7.50
N PRO A 65 -12.82 3.40 -8.29
CA PRO A 65 -11.98 3.37 -9.49
C PRO A 65 -10.51 3.07 -9.20
N TYR A 66 -9.97 3.54 -8.07
CA TYR A 66 -8.60 3.25 -7.66
C TYR A 66 -8.40 1.75 -7.38
N HIS A 67 -9.22 1.15 -6.52
CA HIS A 67 -9.11 -0.28 -6.19
C HIS A 67 -9.39 -1.17 -7.41
N ARG A 68 -10.37 -0.82 -8.23
CA ARG A 68 -10.68 -1.54 -9.47
C ARG A 68 -9.52 -1.51 -10.47
N THR A 69 -8.76 -0.42 -10.51
CA THR A 69 -7.57 -0.31 -11.36
C THR A 69 -6.46 -1.24 -10.87
N ILE A 70 -6.26 -1.33 -9.55
CA ILE A 70 -5.31 -2.28 -8.95
C ILE A 70 -5.72 -3.72 -9.29
N ASP A 71 -6.98 -4.09 -9.04
CA ASP A 71 -7.50 -5.42 -9.36
C ASP A 71 -7.26 -5.78 -10.83
N GLY A 72 -7.60 -4.87 -11.75
CA GLY A 72 -7.41 -5.09 -13.18
C GLY A 72 -5.95 -5.25 -13.60
N VAL A 73 -4.99 -4.58 -12.93
CA VAL A 73 -3.55 -4.78 -13.18
C VAL A 73 -3.14 -6.17 -12.71
N ILE A 74 -3.50 -6.54 -11.47
CA ILE A 74 -3.14 -7.84 -10.89
C ILE A 74 -3.73 -8.99 -11.71
N ASP A 75 -5.01 -8.87 -12.10
CA ASP A 75 -5.71 -9.90 -12.87
C ASP A 75 -5.06 -10.15 -14.23
N ARG A 76 -4.56 -9.10 -14.89
CA ARG A 76 -3.80 -9.26 -16.15
C ARG A 76 -2.50 -10.02 -15.95
N CYS A 77 -1.77 -9.76 -14.87
CA CYS A 77 -0.54 -10.50 -14.54
C CYS A 77 -0.85 -11.98 -14.26
N LEU A 78 -1.89 -12.25 -13.48
CA LEU A 78 -2.31 -13.62 -13.16
C LEU A 78 -2.82 -14.39 -14.39
N ALA A 79 -3.54 -13.73 -15.30
CA ALA A 79 -4.07 -14.35 -16.51
C ALA A 79 -2.96 -14.86 -17.46
N VAL A 80 -1.77 -14.25 -17.42
CA VAL A 80 -0.59 -14.70 -18.19
C VAL A 80 0.34 -15.62 -17.39
N GLY A 81 -0.07 -16.05 -16.20
CA GLY A 81 0.67 -17.00 -15.36
C GLY A 81 1.88 -16.39 -14.65
N VAL A 82 1.91 -15.07 -14.47
CA VAL A 82 2.99 -14.35 -13.78
C VAL A 82 2.42 -13.67 -12.52
N PRO A 83 2.43 -14.34 -11.36
CA PRO A 83 1.96 -13.74 -10.11
C PRO A 83 2.80 -12.50 -9.75
N PRO A 84 2.20 -11.32 -9.60
CA PRO A 84 2.97 -10.13 -9.27
C PRO A 84 3.30 -10.08 -7.77
N ALA A 85 4.46 -9.48 -7.45
CA ALA A 85 4.72 -8.95 -6.13
C ALA A 85 4.18 -7.51 -6.03
N LEU A 86 3.52 -7.15 -4.93
CA LEU A 86 2.93 -5.83 -4.73
C LEU A 86 3.80 -4.97 -3.82
N LEU A 87 4.12 -3.76 -4.25
CA LEU A 87 4.91 -2.82 -3.48
C LEU A 87 4.19 -1.49 -3.35
N SER A 88 3.74 -1.16 -2.15
CA SER A 88 3.18 0.17 -1.87
C SER A 88 4.28 1.12 -1.42
N ILE A 89 4.37 2.31 -2.01
CA ILE A 89 5.41 3.30 -1.71
C ILE A 89 4.79 4.49 -0.99
N HIS A 90 5.27 4.75 0.22
CA HIS A 90 4.78 5.78 1.12
C HIS A 90 5.92 6.62 1.69
N SER A 91 5.54 7.64 2.45
CA SER A 91 6.49 8.42 3.24
C SER A 91 5.86 8.89 4.54
N PHE A 92 6.71 9.12 5.54
CA PHE A 92 6.31 9.59 6.86
C PHE A 92 7.14 10.79 7.31
N THR A 93 6.53 11.67 8.10
CA THR A 93 7.19 12.84 8.68
C THR A 93 8.33 12.42 9.61
N GLU A 94 9.42 13.18 9.65
CA GLU A 94 10.59 12.87 10.48
C GLU A 94 10.33 12.99 12.00
N SER A 95 9.23 13.63 12.38
CA SER A 95 8.78 13.77 13.75
C SER A 95 7.26 13.65 13.83
N TRP A 96 6.77 13.16 14.96
CA TRP A 96 5.34 13.08 15.27
C TRP A 96 5.07 13.49 16.70
N LYS A 97 4.20 14.50 16.89
CA LYS A 97 3.87 15.07 18.21
C LYS A 97 5.11 15.42 19.04
N GLY A 98 6.16 15.92 18.37
CA GLY A 98 7.43 16.30 18.99
C GLY A 98 8.43 15.16 19.20
N ALA A 99 8.04 13.90 18.96
CA ALA A 99 8.95 12.76 19.06
C ALA A 99 9.63 12.48 17.70
N PRO A 100 10.97 12.43 17.64
CA PRO A 100 11.69 12.09 16.42
C PRO A 100 11.43 10.63 16.02
N ARG A 101 11.35 10.38 14.71
CA ARG A 101 11.28 9.03 14.14
C ARG A 101 12.63 8.67 13.54
N PRO A 102 13.42 7.79 14.21
CA PRO A 102 14.82 7.58 13.88
C PRO A 102 15.03 6.83 12.56
N TRP A 103 14.06 6.02 12.14
CA TRP A 103 14.15 5.19 10.95
C TRP A 103 14.29 6.04 9.68
N HIS A 104 15.21 5.67 8.81
CA HIS A 104 15.34 6.24 7.47
C HIS A 104 14.32 5.62 6.50
N VAL A 105 14.04 4.32 6.68
CA VAL A 105 13.08 3.55 5.92
C VAL A 105 12.38 2.53 6.82
N GLY A 106 11.08 2.34 6.62
CA GLY A 106 10.29 1.27 7.19
C GLY A 106 9.86 0.28 6.12
N VAL A 107 9.86 -1.01 6.45
CA VAL A 107 9.19 -2.06 5.67
C VAL A 107 8.03 -2.59 6.51
N LEU A 108 6.82 -2.34 6.05
CA LEU A 108 5.60 -2.73 6.76
C LEU A 108 4.94 -3.89 6.03
N TRP A 109 4.48 -4.86 6.80
CA TRP A 109 3.97 -6.12 6.29
C TRP A 109 3.11 -6.83 7.35
N ASP A 110 2.22 -7.69 6.89
CA ASP A 110 1.37 -8.53 7.74
C ASP A 110 2.03 -9.91 7.97
N LYS A 111 1.40 -11.00 7.52
CA LYS A 111 1.83 -12.38 7.75
C LYS A 111 2.69 -12.98 6.64
N ASP A 112 2.78 -12.31 5.49
CA ASP A 112 3.53 -12.81 4.33
C ASP A 112 4.94 -12.21 4.28
N ALA A 113 5.91 -13.00 4.73
CA ALA A 113 7.30 -12.59 4.82
C ALA A 113 8.05 -12.56 3.48
N ARG A 114 7.47 -13.09 2.39
CA ARG A 114 8.20 -13.46 1.16
C ARG A 114 8.88 -12.27 0.49
N LEU A 115 8.25 -11.10 0.51
CA LEU A 115 8.84 -9.86 0.01
C LEU A 115 9.47 -9.03 1.13
N ALA A 116 8.80 -8.93 2.27
CA ALA A 116 9.20 -8.06 3.36
C ALA A 116 10.56 -8.41 3.98
N LYS A 117 10.82 -9.70 4.25
CA LYS A 117 12.09 -10.10 4.88
C LYS A 117 13.31 -9.90 3.98
N PRO A 118 13.27 -10.25 2.67
CA PRO A 118 14.34 -9.86 1.76
C PRO A 118 14.57 -8.35 1.71
N LEU A 119 13.51 -7.54 1.63
CA LEU A 119 13.63 -6.08 1.63
C LEU A 119 14.34 -5.58 2.90
N LEU A 120 13.89 -6.03 4.08
CA LEU A 120 14.51 -5.69 5.36
C LEU A 120 15.99 -6.04 5.37
N SER A 121 16.35 -7.29 5.05
CA SER A 121 17.73 -7.75 5.03
C SER A 121 18.61 -6.94 4.07
N HIS A 122 18.10 -6.57 2.90
CA HIS A 122 18.84 -5.76 1.94
C HIS A 122 19.02 -4.30 2.38
N PHE A 123 18.01 -3.68 2.99
CA PHE A 123 18.17 -2.33 3.57
C PHE A 123 19.14 -2.33 4.76
N GLU A 124 19.07 -3.34 5.62
CA GLU A 124 19.98 -3.49 6.77
C GLU A 124 21.43 -3.72 6.32
N ALA A 125 21.64 -4.47 5.24
CA ALA A 125 22.96 -4.77 4.70
C ALA A 125 23.70 -3.53 4.16
N GLU A 126 23.02 -2.40 3.87
CA GLU A 126 23.70 -1.14 3.55
C GLU A 126 24.49 -0.56 4.73
N GLY A 127 24.19 -0.98 5.97
CA GLY A 127 24.95 -0.65 7.19
C GLY A 127 24.87 0.81 7.65
N THR A 128 24.34 1.72 6.82
CA THR A 128 24.20 3.16 7.12
C THR A 128 22.77 3.58 7.42
N LEU A 129 21.80 2.69 7.23
CA LEU A 129 20.38 2.95 7.42
C LEU A 129 19.91 2.48 8.80
N ILE A 130 19.04 3.27 9.42
CA ILE A 130 18.20 2.80 10.52
C ILE A 130 16.92 2.28 9.86
N VAL A 131 16.71 0.98 9.90
CA VAL A 131 15.59 0.28 9.23
C VAL A 131 14.51 -0.06 10.25
N GLY A 132 13.26 0.23 9.92
CA GLY A 132 12.10 -0.13 10.72
C GLY A 132 11.43 -1.40 10.18
N ASP A 133 11.33 -2.45 10.99
CA ASP A 133 10.45 -3.59 10.72
C ASP A 133 9.09 -3.29 11.36
N ASN A 134 8.08 -2.98 10.54
CA ASN A 134 6.78 -2.48 10.99
C ASN A 134 6.87 -1.22 11.88
N GLU A 135 7.76 -0.30 11.50
CA GLU A 135 7.89 1.03 12.09
C GLU A 135 7.91 2.11 10.99
N PRO A 136 7.36 3.31 11.22
CA PRO A 136 6.70 3.79 12.44
C PRO A 136 5.23 3.34 12.58
N TYR A 137 4.74 2.50 11.67
CA TYR A 137 3.39 1.94 11.68
C TYR A 137 3.47 0.43 11.42
N SER A 138 2.46 -0.31 11.87
CA SER A 138 2.28 -1.70 11.46
C SER A 138 1.63 -1.79 10.08
N GLY A 139 2.06 -2.75 9.26
CA GLY A 139 1.41 -3.15 8.01
C GLY A 139 0.36 -4.24 8.20
N ALA A 140 0.20 -4.77 9.41
CA ALA A 140 -0.83 -5.76 9.75
C ALA A 140 -2.19 -5.09 10.02
N LEU A 141 -2.76 -4.46 8.98
CA LEU A 141 -4.02 -3.72 9.06
C LEU A 141 -5.10 -4.41 8.22
N GLU A 142 -6.03 -5.09 8.88
CA GLU A 142 -7.17 -5.71 8.21
C GLU A 142 -8.02 -4.65 7.49
N GLY A 143 -8.37 -4.96 6.23
CA GLY A 143 -9.19 -4.08 5.39
C GLY A 143 -8.42 -2.98 4.65
N ASP A 144 -7.11 -2.80 4.89
CA ASP A 144 -6.32 -1.82 4.14
C ASP A 144 -6.02 -2.29 2.69
N CYS A 145 -5.35 -1.43 1.91
CA CYS A 145 -5.09 -1.68 0.49
C CYS A 145 -4.25 -2.97 0.28
N MET A 146 -3.20 -3.18 1.08
CA MET A 146 -2.34 -4.35 0.94
C MET A 146 -3.00 -5.61 1.49
N TRP A 147 -3.86 -5.50 2.50
CA TRP A 147 -4.69 -6.61 2.94
C TRP A 147 -5.64 -7.08 1.82
N GLN A 148 -6.35 -6.15 1.18
CA GLN A 148 -7.29 -6.47 0.10
C GLN A 148 -6.59 -7.09 -1.11
N HIS A 149 -5.50 -6.48 -1.56
CA HIS A 149 -4.88 -6.82 -2.84
C HIS A 149 -3.75 -7.84 -2.72
N GLY A 150 -3.03 -7.84 -1.60
CA GLY A 150 -1.92 -8.75 -1.31
C GLY A 150 -2.38 -9.95 -0.49
N THR A 151 -2.74 -9.71 0.78
CA THR A 151 -3.04 -10.75 1.76
C THR A 151 -4.18 -11.66 1.33
N MET A 152 -5.33 -11.10 0.96
CA MET A 152 -6.52 -11.86 0.56
C MET A 152 -6.33 -12.63 -0.75
N ARG A 153 -5.35 -12.23 -1.57
CA ARG A 153 -5.03 -12.86 -2.84
C ARG A 153 -3.83 -13.81 -2.77
N GLY A 154 -3.17 -13.93 -1.62
CA GLY A 154 -1.98 -14.76 -1.44
C GLY A 154 -0.77 -14.27 -2.24
N LEU A 155 -0.71 -12.97 -2.56
CA LEU A 155 0.38 -12.35 -3.31
C LEU A 155 1.42 -11.77 -2.35
N ALA A 156 2.70 -11.97 -2.69
CA ALA A 156 3.80 -11.38 -1.94
C ALA A 156 3.68 -9.86 -1.99
N HIS A 157 3.71 -9.21 -0.84
CA HIS A 157 3.52 -7.77 -0.76
C HIS A 157 4.31 -7.14 0.39
N ALA A 158 4.57 -5.84 0.27
CA ALA A 158 5.16 -5.03 1.32
C ALA A 158 4.82 -3.55 1.09
N ILE A 159 4.91 -2.76 2.14
CA ILE A 159 4.86 -1.30 2.08
C ILE A 159 6.25 -0.78 2.42
N ILE A 160 6.80 0.10 1.59
CA ILE A 160 8.02 0.86 1.90
C ILE A 160 7.61 2.26 2.33
N GLU A 161 8.05 2.66 3.51
CA GLU A 161 7.86 3.98 4.09
C GLU A 161 9.21 4.70 4.13
N VAL A 162 9.39 5.78 3.37
CA VAL A 162 10.64 6.58 3.38
C VAL A 162 10.45 7.85 4.20
N ARG A 163 11.40 8.18 5.08
CA ARG A 163 11.31 9.41 5.87
C ARG A 163 11.37 10.65 4.97
N GLN A 164 10.41 11.56 5.14
CA GLN A 164 10.14 12.66 4.19
C GLN A 164 11.30 13.63 4.00
N ASP A 165 12.08 13.92 5.04
CA ASP A 165 13.28 14.77 4.97
C ASP A 165 14.30 14.27 3.94
N LEU A 166 14.35 12.96 3.72
CA LEU A 166 15.30 12.32 2.82
C LEU A 166 14.88 12.35 1.34
N ILE A 167 13.65 12.78 1.05
CA ILE A 167 13.06 12.84 -0.30
C ILE A 167 12.42 14.19 -0.62
N ARG A 168 12.81 15.25 0.10
CA ARG A 168 12.28 16.61 -0.10
C ARG A 168 12.63 17.21 -1.47
N ASP A 169 13.82 16.92 -1.96
CA ASP A 169 14.35 17.43 -3.22
C ASP A 169 14.61 16.31 -4.22
N GLU A 170 14.88 16.70 -5.47
CA GLU A 170 15.15 15.75 -6.56
C GLU A 170 16.37 14.87 -6.29
N THR A 171 17.40 15.39 -5.61
CA THR A 171 18.61 14.62 -5.26
C THR A 171 18.26 13.48 -4.32
N GLY A 172 17.53 13.76 -3.24
CA GLY A 172 17.07 12.77 -2.28
C GLY A 172 16.10 11.77 -2.91
N GLN A 173 15.18 12.23 -3.76
CA GLN A 173 14.25 11.37 -4.49
C GLN A 173 14.98 10.41 -5.44
N ASN A 174 15.97 10.90 -6.20
CA ASN A 174 16.75 10.08 -7.12
C ASN A 174 17.61 9.06 -6.36
N ALA A 175 18.26 9.48 -5.28
CA ALA A 175 19.04 8.58 -4.43
C ALA A 175 18.18 7.46 -3.83
N TRP A 176 17.01 7.78 -3.27
CA TRP A 176 16.10 6.79 -2.70
C TRP A 176 15.42 5.92 -3.75
N ALA A 177 15.06 6.47 -4.91
CA ALA A 177 14.54 5.65 -6.00
C ALA A 177 15.60 4.64 -6.47
N GLY A 178 16.83 5.08 -6.74
CA GLY A 178 17.94 4.20 -7.16
C GLY A 178 18.24 3.12 -6.13
N ARG A 179 18.21 3.48 -4.84
CA ARG A 179 18.33 2.52 -3.73
C ARG A 179 17.25 1.45 -3.79
N ILE A 180 15.99 1.86 -3.81
CA ILE A 180 14.84 0.94 -3.79
C ILE A 180 14.87 0.04 -5.03
N ILE A 181 15.19 0.58 -6.22
CA ILE A 181 15.31 -0.19 -7.46
C ILE A 181 16.33 -1.31 -7.28
N GLY A 182 17.56 -0.99 -6.88
CA GLY A 182 18.62 -2.00 -6.72
C GLY A 182 18.26 -3.08 -5.70
N ILE A 183 17.61 -2.70 -4.59
CA ILE A 183 17.14 -3.65 -3.58
C ILE A 183 16.03 -4.55 -4.11
N VAL A 184 15.03 -3.99 -4.80
CA VAL A 184 13.92 -4.76 -5.37
C VAL A 184 14.41 -5.72 -6.45
N GLU A 185 15.33 -5.31 -7.32
CA GLU A 185 15.95 -6.20 -8.32
C GLU A 185 16.69 -7.36 -7.67
N ASN A 186 17.38 -7.14 -6.55
CA ASN A 186 18.03 -8.20 -5.79
C ASN A 186 17.00 -9.15 -5.16
N CYS A 187 15.88 -8.64 -4.65
CA CYS A 187 14.79 -9.46 -4.11
C CYS A 187 14.10 -10.30 -5.20
N ALA A 188 13.88 -9.74 -6.39
CA ALA A 188 13.23 -10.42 -7.51
C ALA A 188 14.02 -11.64 -8.04
N ARG A 189 15.33 -11.68 -7.78
CA ARG A 189 16.19 -12.85 -8.08
C ARG A 189 15.98 -14.02 -7.12
N VAL A 190 15.23 -13.83 -6.02
CA VAL A 190 14.90 -14.87 -5.06
C VAL A 190 13.56 -15.54 -5.45
N PRO A 191 13.55 -16.84 -5.80
CA PRO A 191 12.35 -17.51 -6.34
C PRO A 191 11.11 -17.50 -5.42
N ILE A 192 11.30 -17.31 -4.11
CA ILE A 192 10.20 -17.30 -3.15
C ILE A 192 9.32 -16.04 -3.24
N CYS A 193 9.87 -14.93 -3.76
CA CYS A 193 9.18 -13.64 -3.90
C CYS A 193 8.09 -13.65 -4.98
N ILE A 194 8.06 -14.68 -5.84
CA ILE A 194 7.21 -14.80 -7.04
C ILE A 194 6.31 -16.04 -7.00
N SER A 195 6.33 -16.79 -5.90
CA SER A 195 5.49 -17.97 -5.70
C SER A 195 4.06 -17.57 -5.30
N THR A 196 3.06 -18.39 -5.64
CA THR A 196 1.68 -18.31 -5.10
C THR A 196 1.44 -19.27 -3.93
N SER A 197 2.47 -20.00 -3.49
CA SER A 197 2.37 -21.03 -2.45
C SER A 197 2.28 -20.46 -1.02
N PHE A 198 1.48 -19.43 -0.81
CA PHE A 198 1.07 -19.00 0.53
C PHE A 198 -0.43 -19.27 0.70
N SER A 199 -0.74 -20.34 1.43
CA SER A 199 -2.10 -20.53 1.93
C SER A 199 -2.29 -19.53 3.07
N ALA A 200 -2.85 -18.35 2.77
CA ALA A 200 -3.68 -17.70 3.78
C ALA A 200 -4.68 -18.79 4.23
N GLY A 201 -4.78 -19.07 5.53
CA GLY A 201 -5.80 -19.99 6.04
C GLY A 201 -7.19 -19.65 5.47
N PRO A 202 -8.17 -20.58 5.55
CA PRO A 202 -9.38 -20.56 4.73
C PRO A 202 -9.97 -19.16 4.59
N VAL A 203 -9.96 -18.65 3.35
CA VAL A 203 -10.68 -17.45 2.95
C VAL A 203 -12.16 -17.73 3.24
N PRO A 204 -12.88 -16.90 4.02
CA PRO A 204 -14.31 -17.07 4.20
C PRO A 204 -14.96 -17.08 2.81
N HIS A 205 -15.65 -18.18 2.48
CA HIS A 205 -16.42 -18.32 1.26
C HIS A 205 -17.53 -17.26 1.26
N TRP A 206 -17.27 -16.08 0.70
CA TRP A 206 -18.34 -15.21 0.23
C TRP A 206 -18.85 -15.83 -1.07
N GLN A 207 -19.85 -16.69 -0.94
CA GLN A 207 -20.67 -17.07 -2.08
C GLN A 207 -21.12 -15.78 -2.76
N CYS A 208 -20.80 -15.68 -4.05
CA CYS A 208 -21.34 -14.69 -4.94
C CYS A 208 -22.86 -14.86 -4.97
N LEU A 209 -23.58 -14.19 -4.07
CA LEU A 209 -25.02 -14.03 -4.16
C LEU A 209 -25.28 -13.03 -5.27
N ALA A 210 -25.24 -13.52 -6.51
CA ALA A 210 -25.96 -12.90 -7.60
C ALA A 210 -27.44 -12.84 -7.15
N ARG A 211 -27.87 -11.68 -6.67
CA ARG A 211 -29.29 -11.44 -6.38
C ARG A 211 -30.04 -11.57 -7.69
N ASN A 212 -30.95 -12.54 -7.73
CA ASN A 212 -31.90 -12.73 -8.81
C ASN A 212 -32.76 -11.45 -8.96
N PRO A 213 -32.91 -10.85 -10.16
CA PRO A 213 -33.65 -9.60 -10.33
C PRO A 213 -35.16 -9.67 -10.04
N GLU A 214 -35.71 -10.85 -9.73
CA GLU A 214 -37.17 -11.06 -9.62
C GLU A 214 -37.73 -10.99 -8.19
N GLU A 215 -36.93 -10.70 -7.17
CA GLU A 215 -37.44 -10.54 -5.80
C GLU A 215 -37.24 -9.11 -5.29
N ARG A 216 -38.25 -8.28 -5.51
CA ARG A 216 -38.47 -7.03 -4.77
C ARG A 216 -39.95 -6.98 -4.36
N PRO A 217 -40.30 -6.79 -3.07
CA PRO A 217 -41.66 -6.42 -2.69
C PRO A 217 -42.00 -5.01 -3.16
#